data_AF-A0A0W0EYM3-F1
#
_entry.id   AF-A0A0W0EYM3-F1
#
_cell.length_a   1.000
_cell.length_b   1.000
_cell.length_c   1.000
_cell.angle_alpha   90.00
_cell.angle_beta   90.00
_cell.angle_gamma   90.00
#
_symmetry.space_group_name_H-M   'P 1'
#
loop_
_entity.id
_entity.type
_entity.pdbx_description
1 polymer ?
#
loop_
_entity_poly.entity_id
_entity_poly.type
_entity_poly.pdbx_seq_one_letter_code
_entity_poly.pdbx_strand_id
1 'polypeptide(L)'
;MEVSLARYQASFFSNFISSAALVLVLILGVHAHAGVNPALGVNGNMARSDVKRPNNNCGGVNVGVSIDSSTAVQAAADGTFQATVVNFNGGADGSRQMSAVVDATGRGNAFQGKVQVTQNGQRAPQGTGSEPLTAKLPAGTRCAGGRTGNLCLVSFKSTAGFGNCVVVRQAGNGRRGLVAAVRISFSSCSPSGD
;
A
#
# COMPACT_ATOMS: atom_id res chain seq x y z
N MET A 1 -24.55 -34.06 51.28
CA MET A 1 -24.88 -33.81 49.86
C MET A 1 -24.65 -32.34 49.44
N GLU A 2 -23.89 -31.53 50.21
CA GLU A 2 -23.64 -30.11 49.89
C GLU A 2 -22.29 -29.83 49.20
N VAL A 3 -21.30 -30.72 49.35
CA VAL A 3 -19.95 -30.53 48.77
C VAL A 3 -19.92 -30.69 47.24
N SER A 4 -20.92 -31.37 46.67
CA SER A 4 -21.00 -31.66 45.23
C SER A 4 -21.50 -30.46 44.41
N LEU A 5 -22.44 -29.66 44.96
CA LEU A 5 -22.96 -28.48 44.28
C LEU A 5 -21.91 -27.37 44.14
N ALA A 6 -21.09 -27.16 45.18
CA ALA A 6 -20.04 -26.12 45.18
C ALA A 6 -18.94 -26.38 44.14
N ARG A 7 -18.58 -27.65 43.90
CA ARG A 7 -17.58 -28.03 42.88
C ARG A 7 -18.12 -27.93 41.46
N TYR A 8 -19.42 -28.20 41.28
CA TYR A 8 -20.11 -28.01 40.00
C TYR A 8 -20.23 -26.52 39.67
N GLN A 9 -20.62 -25.68 40.64
CA GLN A 9 -20.68 -24.22 40.46
C GLN A 9 -19.31 -23.60 40.16
N ALA A 10 -18.23 -24.09 40.78
CA ALA A 10 -16.87 -23.63 40.49
C ALA A 10 -16.40 -23.98 39.06
N SER A 11 -16.71 -25.19 38.55
CA SER A 11 -16.38 -25.58 37.18
C SER A 11 -17.20 -24.83 36.12
N PHE A 12 -18.49 -24.57 36.38
CA PHE A 12 -19.32 -23.76 35.48
C PHE A 12 -18.85 -22.31 35.41
N PHE A 13 -18.47 -21.70 36.55
CA PHE A 13 -17.88 -20.35 36.58
C PHE A 13 -16.53 -20.28 35.85
N SER A 14 -15.65 -21.26 36.03
CA SER A 14 -14.33 -21.28 35.37
C SER A 14 -14.44 -21.37 33.84
N ASN A 15 -15.38 -22.16 33.32
CA ASN A 15 -15.63 -22.27 31.88
C ASN A 15 -16.30 -21.01 31.31
N PHE A 16 -17.21 -20.38 32.07
CA PHE A 16 -17.84 -19.12 31.66
C PHE A 16 -16.84 -17.97 31.59
N ILE A 17 -15.95 -17.85 32.59
CA ILE A 17 -14.91 -16.81 32.63
C ILE A 17 -13.92 -17.01 31.49
N SER A 18 -13.51 -18.26 31.21
CA SER A 18 -12.59 -18.55 30.09
C SER A 18 -13.20 -18.21 28.73
N SER A 19 -14.49 -18.50 28.54
CA SER A 19 -15.22 -18.16 27.31
C SER A 19 -15.42 -16.65 27.15
N ALA A 20 -15.78 -15.96 28.24
CA ALA A 20 -15.94 -14.51 28.25
C ALA A 20 -14.61 -13.78 28.00
N ALA A 21 -13.50 -14.29 28.54
CA ALA A 21 -12.16 -13.76 28.27
C ALA A 21 -11.77 -13.90 26.80
N LEU A 22 -12.10 -15.02 26.16
CA LEU A 22 -11.83 -15.25 24.74
C LEU A 22 -12.67 -14.31 23.85
N VAL A 23 -13.93 -14.09 24.19
CA VAL A 23 -14.79 -13.11 23.52
C VAL A 23 -14.25 -11.69 23.70
N LEU A 24 -13.81 -11.31 24.91
CA LEU A 24 -13.25 -9.98 25.16
C LEU A 24 -11.97 -9.70 24.35
N VAL A 25 -11.10 -10.70 24.16
CA VAL A 25 -9.90 -10.59 23.31
C VAL A 25 -10.24 -10.43 21.83
N LEU A 26 -11.34 -11.02 21.36
CA LEU A 26 -11.81 -10.88 19.98
C LEU A 26 -12.40 -9.49 19.68
N ILE A 27 -12.89 -8.76 20.68
CA ILE A 27 -13.46 -7.41 20.53
C ILE A 27 -12.35 -6.33 20.54
N LEU A 28 -11.11 -6.67 20.93
CA LEU A 28 -9.93 -5.84 20.68
C LEU A 28 -9.55 -5.91 19.19
N GLY A 29 -10.51 -5.61 18.32
CA GLY A 29 -10.29 -5.41 16.90
C GLY A 29 -9.20 -4.38 16.75
N VAL A 30 -8.10 -4.76 16.11
CA VAL A 30 -6.90 -3.94 15.97
C VAL A 30 -7.28 -2.68 15.21
N HIS A 31 -7.60 -1.62 15.95
CA HIS A 31 -7.86 -0.34 15.35
C HIS A 31 -6.59 0.11 14.64
N ALA A 32 -6.78 0.51 13.40
CA ALA A 32 -5.68 0.78 12.52
C ALA A 32 -5.30 2.25 12.61
N HIS A 33 -4.01 2.50 12.77
CA HIS A 33 -3.56 3.78 13.32
C HIS A 33 -2.84 4.67 12.32
N ALA A 34 -2.35 4.14 11.20
CA ALA A 34 -1.78 4.93 10.12
C ALA A 34 -1.77 4.20 8.77
N GLY A 35 -1.99 4.92 7.68
CA GLY A 35 -1.94 4.41 6.31
C GLY A 35 -1.62 5.51 5.29
N VAL A 36 -1.69 5.20 4.00
CA VAL A 36 -1.33 6.09 2.89
C VAL A 36 -2.52 6.30 1.95
N ASN A 37 -2.83 7.56 1.69
CA ASN A 37 -3.82 8.02 0.71
C ASN A 37 -3.14 8.33 -0.64
N PRO A 38 -3.78 8.00 -1.77
CA PRO A 38 -5.03 7.23 -1.91
C PRO A 38 -4.80 5.73 -1.65
N ALA A 39 -5.75 5.07 -0.97
CA ALA A 39 -5.68 3.64 -0.68
C ALA A 39 -6.40 2.78 -1.74
N LEU A 40 -5.85 1.61 -2.05
CA LEU A 40 -6.50 0.62 -2.92
C LEU A 40 -7.88 0.23 -2.37
N GLY A 41 -8.90 0.32 -3.23
CA GLY A 41 -10.28 -0.03 -2.90
C GLY A 41 -11.02 1.01 -2.08
N VAL A 42 -10.40 2.14 -1.78
CA VAL A 42 -11.03 3.27 -1.08
C VAL A 42 -11.32 4.37 -2.09
N ASN A 43 -12.56 4.87 -2.08
CA ASN A 43 -12.93 6.02 -2.89
C ASN A 43 -12.87 7.29 -2.03
N GLY A 44 -12.10 8.28 -2.47
CA GLY A 44 -11.88 9.51 -1.70
C GLY A 44 -10.89 9.33 -0.55
N ASN A 45 -11.13 10.02 0.56
CA ASN A 45 -10.23 10.01 1.71
C ASN A 45 -10.43 8.76 2.57
N MET A 46 -9.33 8.09 2.89
CA MET A 46 -9.33 7.01 3.89
C MET A 46 -9.89 7.44 5.24
N ALA A 47 -10.68 6.55 5.83
CA ALA A 47 -11.10 6.57 7.22
C ALA A 47 -10.29 5.55 8.05
N ARG A 48 -10.41 5.63 9.37
CA ARG A 48 -9.77 4.69 10.31
C ARG A 48 -10.14 3.22 10.02
N SER A 49 -11.32 2.98 9.48
CA SER A 49 -11.82 1.66 9.08
C SER A 49 -11.05 1.01 7.93
N ASP A 50 -10.39 1.82 7.10
CA ASP A 50 -9.79 1.38 5.84
C ASP A 50 -8.33 0.98 5.99
N VAL A 51 -7.70 1.46 7.06
CA VAL A 51 -6.37 0.99 7.45
C VAL A 51 -6.53 -0.36 8.13
N LYS A 52 -5.56 -1.26 7.91
CA LYS A 52 -5.46 -2.52 8.63
C LYS A 52 -4.00 -2.76 9.01
N ARG A 53 -3.76 -3.75 9.87
CA ARG A 53 -2.46 -4.41 9.88
C ARG A 53 -2.41 -5.33 8.65
N PRO A 54 -1.51 -5.10 7.69
CA PRO A 54 -1.44 -5.93 6.50
C PRO A 54 -1.05 -7.36 6.91
N ASN A 55 -2.00 -8.31 6.87
CA ASN A 55 -1.74 -9.74 7.05
C ASN A 55 -1.06 -10.33 5.79
N ASN A 56 -1.48 -9.83 4.62
CA ASN A 56 -0.75 -9.76 3.38
C ASN A 56 -0.47 -8.28 3.07
N ASN A 57 0.45 -7.99 2.15
CA ASN A 57 0.89 -6.62 1.85
C ASN A 57 -0.25 -5.60 1.60
N CYS A 58 -1.44 -6.01 1.12
CA CYS A 58 -2.58 -5.12 0.84
C CYS A 58 -3.76 -5.22 1.82
N GLY A 59 -3.64 -5.93 2.95
CA GLY A 59 -4.66 -5.91 4.01
C GLY A 59 -6.02 -6.51 3.63
N GLY A 60 -6.06 -7.51 2.75
CA GLY A 60 -7.28 -8.28 2.42
C GLY A 60 -8.18 -7.69 1.32
N VAL A 61 -7.82 -6.56 0.71
CA VAL A 61 -8.56 -5.98 -0.43
C VAL A 61 -8.48 -6.91 -1.65
N ASN A 62 -9.59 -7.06 -2.39
CA ASN A 62 -9.62 -7.80 -3.66
C ASN A 62 -8.98 -6.96 -4.77
N VAL A 63 -7.68 -7.17 -4.97
CA VAL A 63 -6.87 -6.46 -5.98
C VAL A 63 -7.47 -6.57 -7.39
N GLY A 64 -7.93 -7.76 -7.80
CA GLY A 64 -8.45 -7.99 -9.15
C GLY A 64 -9.71 -7.18 -9.47
N VAL A 65 -10.45 -6.76 -8.44
CA VAL A 65 -11.64 -5.91 -8.58
C VAL A 65 -11.31 -4.43 -8.36
N SER A 66 -10.38 -4.12 -7.45
CA SER A 66 -10.14 -2.75 -7.01
C SER A 66 -9.08 -2.00 -7.80
N ILE A 67 -8.13 -2.67 -8.47
CA ILE A 67 -6.95 -1.99 -9.04
C ILE A 67 -7.31 -0.97 -10.14
N ASP A 68 -8.31 -1.26 -10.97
CA ASP A 68 -8.72 -0.38 -12.08
C ASP A 68 -9.68 0.74 -11.65
N SER A 69 -10.37 0.58 -10.52
CA SER A 69 -11.35 1.55 -10.00
C SER A 69 -10.77 2.48 -8.93
N SER A 70 -9.62 2.14 -8.35
CA SER A 70 -8.95 2.96 -7.32
C SER A 70 -8.30 4.19 -7.92
N THR A 71 -8.25 5.27 -7.14
CA THR A 71 -7.47 6.46 -7.49
C THR A 71 -5.98 6.11 -7.50
N ALA A 72 -5.35 6.18 -8.67
CA ALA A 72 -3.93 5.90 -8.82
C ALA A 72 -3.09 7.17 -8.64
N VAL A 73 -1.93 7.03 -7.99
CA VAL A 73 -0.91 8.06 -7.95
C VAL A 73 -0.08 8.00 -9.22
N GLN A 74 0.09 9.13 -9.90
CA GLN A 74 0.95 9.22 -11.08
C GLN A 74 2.42 9.24 -10.65
N ALA A 75 3.21 8.30 -11.17
CA ALA A 75 4.67 8.35 -11.09
C ALA A 75 5.23 9.25 -12.20
N ALA A 76 6.24 10.03 -11.84
CA ALA A 76 7.11 10.74 -12.76
C ALA A 76 7.96 9.76 -13.58
N ALA A 77 8.63 10.26 -14.63
CA ALA A 77 9.44 9.46 -15.53
C ALA A 77 10.61 8.73 -14.83
N ASP A 78 11.11 9.29 -13.74
CA ASP A 78 12.19 8.69 -12.93
C ASP A 78 11.67 7.69 -11.88
N GLY A 79 10.36 7.44 -11.84
CA GLY A 79 9.71 6.55 -10.88
C GLY A 79 9.35 7.19 -9.55
N THR A 80 9.58 8.50 -9.36
CA THR A 80 9.18 9.23 -8.16
C THR A 80 7.67 9.49 -8.17
N PHE A 81 7.02 9.37 -7.03
CA PHE A 81 5.59 9.63 -6.84
C PHE A 81 5.31 10.19 -5.45
N GLN A 82 4.21 10.91 -5.31
CA GLN A 82 3.80 11.57 -4.08
C GLN A 82 2.46 11.03 -3.58
N ALA A 83 2.39 10.77 -2.28
CA ALA A 83 1.20 10.33 -1.58
C ALA A 83 1.10 11.06 -0.24
N THR A 84 0.08 10.75 0.55
CA THR A 84 -0.12 11.35 1.87
C THR A 84 -0.22 10.26 2.91
N VAL A 85 0.65 10.29 3.92
CA VAL A 85 0.48 9.42 5.09
C VAL A 85 -0.50 10.08 6.07
N VAL A 86 -1.48 9.32 6.53
CA VAL A 86 -2.55 9.77 7.43
C VAL A 86 -2.51 8.90 8.68
N ASN A 87 -2.57 9.51 9.86
CA ASN A 87 -2.68 8.80 11.13
C ASN A 87 -3.98 9.12 11.88
N PHE A 88 -4.49 8.09 12.56
CA PHE A 88 -5.74 8.08 13.32
C PHE A 88 -5.51 7.81 14.82
N ASN A 89 -4.26 7.97 15.28
CA ASN A 89 -3.87 7.90 16.68
C ASN A 89 -2.58 8.70 16.91
N GLY A 90 -2.33 9.15 18.13
CA GLY A 90 -1.03 9.69 18.53
C GLY A 90 -0.03 8.58 18.92
N GLY A 91 1.17 8.99 19.28
CA GLY A 91 2.24 8.11 19.76
C GLY A 91 2.78 7.16 18.70
N ALA A 92 3.46 6.10 19.15
CA ALA A 92 4.11 5.13 18.27
C ALA A 92 3.12 4.41 17.33
N ASP A 93 1.91 4.14 17.81
CA ASP A 93 0.85 3.51 17.03
C ASP A 93 0.44 4.35 15.82
N GLY A 94 0.39 5.67 16.00
CA GLY A 94 0.14 6.66 14.96
C GLY A 94 1.31 6.92 14.00
N SER A 95 2.36 6.10 14.00
CA SER A 95 3.57 6.35 13.22
C SER A 95 3.25 6.64 11.76
N ARG A 96 3.71 7.81 11.30
CA ARG A 96 3.67 8.25 9.91
C ARG A 96 4.96 7.92 9.18
N GLN A 97 5.90 7.24 9.85
CA GLN A 97 7.15 6.79 9.24
C GLN A 97 6.91 5.47 8.50
N MET A 98 6.85 5.52 7.17
CA MET A 98 6.53 4.40 6.30
C MET A 98 7.79 3.74 5.69
N SER A 99 7.70 2.43 5.50
CA SER A 99 8.53 1.63 4.60
C SER A 99 7.64 1.09 3.46
N ALA A 100 8.23 0.72 2.33
CA ALA A 100 7.44 0.30 1.19
C ALA A 100 8.10 -0.77 0.30
N VAL A 101 7.24 -1.61 -0.28
CA VAL A 101 7.61 -2.63 -1.29
C VAL A 101 6.63 -2.58 -2.46
N VAL A 102 7.11 -2.91 -3.66
CA VAL A 102 6.31 -2.90 -4.90
C VAL A 102 6.08 -4.30 -5.45
N ASP A 103 4.84 -4.55 -5.88
CA ASP A 103 4.46 -5.59 -6.82
C ASP A 103 4.25 -4.95 -8.20
N ALA A 104 5.24 -5.16 -9.08
CA ALA A 104 5.23 -4.63 -10.44
C ALA A 104 4.17 -5.31 -11.33
N THR A 105 3.70 -6.50 -10.96
CA THR A 105 2.65 -7.21 -11.70
C THR A 105 1.26 -6.65 -11.41
N GLY A 106 1.11 -5.92 -10.31
CA GLY A 106 -0.17 -5.39 -9.84
C GLY A 106 -1.19 -6.47 -9.45
N ARG A 107 -0.75 -7.71 -9.18
CA ARG A 107 -1.63 -8.82 -8.77
C ARG A 107 -1.83 -8.92 -7.26
N GLY A 108 -0.98 -8.26 -6.49
CA GLY A 108 -1.07 -8.22 -5.02
C GLY A 108 -0.40 -9.41 -4.34
N ASN A 109 0.51 -10.11 -5.03
CA ASN A 109 1.16 -11.31 -4.51
C ASN A 109 2.68 -11.37 -4.77
N ALA A 110 3.26 -10.42 -5.51
CA ALA A 110 4.67 -10.44 -5.89
C ALA A 110 5.45 -9.20 -5.40
N PHE A 111 5.41 -8.94 -4.09
CA PHE A 111 6.09 -7.78 -3.48
C PHE A 111 7.58 -8.06 -3.24
N GLN A 112 8.41 -7.71 -4.22
CA GLN A 112 9.84 -8.05 -4.21
C GLN A 112 10.74 -6.81 -4.34
N GLY A 113 10.25 -5.72 -4.93
CA GLY A 113 11.04 -4.50 -5.11
C GLY A 113 10.98 -3.59 -3.89
N LYS A 114 12.13 -3.14 -3.37
CA LYS A 114 12.17 -2.12 -2.31
C LYS A 114 11.90 -0.73 -2.89
N VAL A 115 10.85 -0.08 -2.41
CA VAL A 115 10.55 1.31 -2.77
C VAL A 115 11.31 2.24 -1.82
N GLN A 116 12.02 3.22 -2.38
CA GLN A 116 12.75 4.19 -1.57
C GLN A 116 11.79 5.28 -1.12
N VAL A 117 11.64 5.47 0.19
CA VAL A 117 10.88 6.59 0.75
C VAL A 117 11.86 7.72 1.07
N THR A 118 11.79 8.82 0.32
CA THR A 118 12.73 9.96 0.41
C THR A 118 12.21 11.10 1.28
N GLN A 119 10.89 11.24 1.38
CA GLN A 119 10.23 12.12 2.34
C GLN A 119 9.22 11.29 3.11
N ASN A 120 9.25 11.40 4.43
CA ASN A 120 8.47 10.57 5.34
C ASN A 120 7.90 11.39 6.48
N GLY A 121 6.92 10.81 7.18
CA GLY A 121 6.32 11.44 8.34
C GLY A 121 7.02 11.14 9.67
N GLN A 122 6.50 11.73 10.73
CA GLN A 122 6.99 11.55 12.09
C GLN A 122 6.76 10.11 12.61
N ARG A 123 7.78 9.55 13.28
CA ARG A 123 7.73 8.21 13.87
C ARG A 123 6.71 8.06 15.01
N ALA A 124 6.48 9.11 15.78
CA ALA A 124 5.55 9.11 16.91
C ALA A 124 4.89 10.49 17.05
N PRO A 125 3.89 10.81 16.21
CA PRO A 125 3.24 12.12 16.26
C PRO A 125 2.45 12.32 17.56
N GLN A 126 2.33 13.56 18.05
CA GLN A 126 1.60 13.85 19.29
C GLN A 126 0.08 13.69 19.15
N GLY A 127 -0.46 13.82 17.93
CA GLY A 127 -1.88 13.71 17.64
C GLY A 127 -2.15 13.16 16.25
N THR A 128 -3.42 13.14 15.85
CA THR A 128 -3.86 12.77 14.50
C THR A 128 -3.46 13.82 13.47
N GLY A 129 -3.36 13.42 12.20
CA GLY A 129 -2.97 14.34 11.14
C GLY A 129 -2.54 13.66 9.86
N SER A 130 -1.88 14.44 9.01
CA SER A 130 -1.41 14.00 7.70
C SER A 130 -0.09 14.67 7.35
N GLU A 131 0.78 13.96 6.66
CA GLU A 131 2.06 14.47 6.16
C GLU A 131 2.30 14.01 4.72
N PRO A 132 3.00 14.82 3.91
CA PRO A 132 3.40 14.40 2.57
C PRO A 132 4.39 13.23 2.64
N LEU A 133 4.25 12.31 1.70
CA LEU A 133 5.10 11.14 1.52
C LEU A 133 5.63 11.13 0.09
N THR A 134 6.95 11.19 -0.07
CA THR A 134 7.59 11.06 -1.39
C THR A 134 8.31 9.73 -1.45
N ALA A 135 8.03 8.96 -2.49
CA ALA A 135 8.60 7.64 -2.69
C ALA A 135 9.04 7.44 -4.14
N LYS A 136 9.98 6.51 -4.35
CA LYS A 136 10.58 6.22 -5.65
C LYS A 136 10.60 4.72 -5.90
N LEU A 137 10.01 4.33 -7.03
CA LEU A 137 10.07 2.95 -7.52
C LEU A 137 11.53 2.54 -7.78
N PRO A 138 11.89 1.26 -7.59
CA PRO A 138 13.19 0.75 -7.99
C PRO A 138 13.50 1.08 -9.46
N ALA A 139 14.76 1.36 -9.79
CA ALA A 139 15.18 1.60 -11.16
C ALA A 139 14.81 0.42 -12.07
N GLY A 140 14.28 0.71 -13.26
CA GLY A 140 13.86 -0.32 -14.22
C GLY A 140 12.52 -1.00 -13.91
N THR A 141 11.81 -0.60 -12.84
CA THR A 141 10.45 -1.11 -12.55
C THR A 141 9.52 -0.87 -13.73
N ARG A 142 8.86 -1.94 -14.19
CA ARG A 142 7.82 -1.89 -15.23
C ARG A 142 6.52 -2.39 -14.65
N CYS A 143 5.58 -1.47 -14.44
CA CYS A 143 4.23 -1.80 -14.02
C CYS A 143 3.50 -2.55 -15.15
N ALA A 144 2.86 -3.66 -14.82
CA ALA A 144 2.15 -4.52 -15.76
C ALA A 144 0.70 -4.81 -15.34
N GLY A 145 0.27 -4.28 -14.19
CA GLY A 145 -1.07 -4.48 -13.65
C GLY A 145 -2.11 -3.52 -14.24
N GLY A 146 -3.36 -3.82 -13.90
CA GLY A 146 -4.54 -3.12 -14.42
C GLY A 146 -4.82 -3.41 -15.89
N ARG A 147 -5.99 -3.00 -16.35
CA ARG A 147 -6.44 -3.15 -17.74
C ARG A 147 -5.52 -2.45 -18.74
N THR A 148 -4.88 -1.36 -18.32
CA THR A 148 -3.96 -0.57 -19.14
C THR A 148 -2.50 -1.05 -19.09
N GLY A 149 -2.19 -2.06 -18.27
CA GLY A 149 -0.85 -2.66 -18.22
C GLY A 149 0.25 -1.71 -17.75
N ASN A 150 -0.08 -0.72 -16.92
CA ASN A 150 0.83 0.29 -16.40
C ASN A 150 0.60 0.62 -14.91
N LEU A 151 -0.13 -0.23 -14.18
CA LEU A 151 -0.37 -0.09 -12.75
C LEU A 151 0.50 -1.04 -11.93
N CYS A 152 1.16 -0.51 -10.91
CA CYS A 152 1.84 -1.27 -9.86
C CYS A 152 1.03 -1.18 -8.57
N LEU A 153 1.26 -2.11 -7.66
CA LEU A 153 0.83 -1.97 -6.27
C LEU A 153 2.03 -1.70 -5.39
N VAL A 154 1.98 -0.62 -4.62
CA VAL A 154 2.97 -0.32 -3.59
C VAL A 154 2.32 -0.55 -2.23
N SER A 155 2.85 -1.50 -1.47
CA SER A 155 2.46 -1.73 -0.09
C SER A 155 3.29 -0.85 0.82
N PHE A 156 2.61 -0.05 1.62
CA PHE A 156 3.23 0.75 2.66
C PHE A 156 2.99 0.12 4.03
N LYS A 157 3.98 0.22 4.90
CA LYS A 157 3.92 -0.25 6.28
C LYS A 157 4.64 0.72 7.21
N SER A 158 3.92 1.21 8.22
CA SER A 158 4.47 2.06 9.27
C SER A 158 5.36 1.27 10.23
N THR A 159 6.16 1.96 11.03
CA THR A 159 6.95 1.32 12.10
C THR A 159 6.10 0.59 13.15
N ALA A 160 4.81 0.92 13.28
CA ALA A 160 3.85 0.21 14.13
C ALA A 160 3.16 -0.98 13.44
N GLY A 161 3.47 -1.22 12.17
CA GLY A 161 2.97 -2.35 11.40
C GLY A 161 1.60 -2.15 10.75
N PHE A 162 1.10 -0.91 10.69
CA PHE A 162 -0.13 -0.55 10.00
C PHE A 162 0.16 -0.06 8.58
N GLY A 163 -0.80 -0.21 7.67
CA GLY A 163 -0.68 0.34 6.33
C GLY A 163 -1.70 -0.23 5.36
N ASN A 164 -1.41 -0.04 4.07
CA ASN A 164 -2.27 -0.42 2.96
C ASN A 164 -1.47 -0.41 1.65
N CYS A 165 -2.11 -0.86 0.57
CA CYS A 165 -1.60 -0.70 -0.77
C CYS A 165 -2.09 0.61 -1.40
N VAL A 166 -1.23 1.18 -2.24
CA VAL A 166 -1.49 2.33 -3.11
C VAL A 166 -1.30 1.86 -4.55
N VAL A 167 -2.21 2.25 -5.45
CA VAL A 167 -2.03 2.02 -6.89
C VAL A 167 -1.12 3.10 -7.44
N VAL A 168 -0.01 2.71 -8.05
CA VAL A 168 0.91 3.64 -8.72
C VAL A 168 0.81 3.43 -10.23
N ARG A 169 0.54 4.50 -10.96
CA ARG A 169 0.44 4.52 -12.41
C ARG A 169 1.72 5.07 -13.01
N GLN A 170 2.39 4.29 -13.84
CA GLN A 170 3.44 4.82 -14.71
C GLN A 170 2.81 5.46 -15.94
N ALA A 171 3.48 6.46 -16.53
CA ALA A 171 3.17 6.90 -17.89
C ALA A 171 3.12 5.64 -18.77
N GLY A 172 2.05 5.50 -19.57
CA GLY A 172 1.71 4.23 -20.20
C GLY A 172 2.92 3.58 -20.83
N ASN A 173 3.11 2.29 -20.57
CA ASN A 173 3.92 1.43 -21.41
C ASN A 173 3.21 1.31 -22.75
N GLY A 174 3.14 2.41 -23.51
CA GLY A 174 3.01 2.28 -24.95
C GLY A 174 4.08 1.28 -25.30
N ARG A 175 3.67 0.09 -25.77
CA ARG A 175 4.56 -0.91 -26.35
C ARG A 175 5.56 -0.05 -27.10
N ARG A 176 6.82 0.00 -26.65
CA ARG A 176 7.85 0.67 -27.43
C ARG A 176 7.81 -0.10 -28.73
N GLY A 177 7.04 0.40 -29.70
CA GLY A 177 7.20 0.02 -31.08
C GLY A 177 8.69 0.18 -31.28
N LEU A 178 9.34 -0.88 -31.74
CA LEU A 178 10.63 -0.72 -32.34
C LEU A 178 10.45 0.37 -33.41
N VAL A 179 10.81 1.60 -33.08
CA VAL A 179 11.14 2.57 -34.11
C VAL A 179 12.48 2.06 -34.61
N ALA A 180 12.43 1.18 -35.61
CA ALA A 180 13.61 0.87 -36.39
C ALA A 180 14.16 2.21 -36.86
N ALA A 181 15.33 2.59 -36.35
CA ALA A 181 16.02 3.79 -36.79
C ALA A 181 16.37 3.59 -38.27
N VAL A 182 15.52 4.08 -39.16
CA VAL A 182 15.87 4.25 -40.57
C VAL A 182 16.97 5.29 -40.59
N ARG A 183 18.22 4.85 -40.76
CA ARG A 183 19.33 5.73 -41.12
C ARG A 183 19.07 6.22 -42.55
N ILE A 184 18.44 7.38 -42.70
CA ILE A 184 18.46 8.09 -43.98
C ILE A 184 19.87 8.66 -44.11
N SER A 185 20.70 7.98 -44.91
CA SER A 185 21.98 8.50 -45.35
C SER A 185 21.71 9.54 -46.42
N PHE A 186 21.88 10.82 -46.11
CA PHE A 186 21.88 11.88 -47.12
C PHE A 186 23.17 11.77 -47.93
N SER A 187 23.05 11.27 -49.17
CA SER A 187 24.09 11.40 -50.18
C SER A 187 24.05 12.82 -50.72
N SER A 188 25.10 13.60 -50.42
CA SER A 188 25.30 14.97 -50.88
C SER A 188 25.37 15.02 -52.42
N CYS A 189 24.42 15.71 -53.05
CA CYS A 189 24.62 16.23 -54.40
C CYS A 189 25.25 17.62 -54.31
N SER A 190 26.51 17.73 -54.75
CA SER A 190 27.17 18.99 -55.05
C SER A 190 26.53 19.62 -56.30
N PRO A 191 26.23 20.93 -56.32
CA PRO A 191 25.95 21.63 -57.57
C PRO A 191 27.27 22.07 -58.22
N SER A 192 27.49 21.64 -59.45
CA SER A 192 28.45 22.22 -60.39
C SER A 192 27.69 23.06 -61.42
N GLY A 193 28.11 24.30 -61.63
CA GLY A 193 27.64 25.09 -62.77
C GLY A 193 28.00 26.57 -62.68
N ASP A 194 29.22 26.90 -63.14
CA ASP A 194 29.49 28.08 -63.98
C ASP A 194 29.58 27.58 -65.43
#